data_AF-A0A847DEK6-F1
#
_entry.id   AF-A0A847DEK6-F1
#
_cell.length_a   1.000
_cell.length_b   1.000
_cell.length_c   1.000
_cell.angle_alpha   90.00
_cell.angle_beta   90.00
_cell.angle_gamma   90.00
#
_symmetry.space_group_name_H-M   'P 1'
#
loop_
_entity.id
_entity.type
_entity.pdbx_description
1 polymer ?
#
loop_
_entity_poly.entity_id
_entity_poly.type
_entity_poly.pdbx_seq_one_letter_code
_entity_poly.pdbx_strand_id
1 'polypeptide(L)'
;MCMIFSILMGMENNIVAKPQAENLIKAITKHRPTFAPMVPTMFKNIFRHPDIAKADMISIRAYFSGRAPIPVEIIKEFEARTG
;
A
#
# COMPACT_ATOMS: atom_id res chain seq x y z
N MET A 1 -3.03 -7.96 13.79
CA MET A 1 -3.43 -9.01 12.84
C MET A 1 -2.47 -9.13 11.66
N CYS A 2 -2.35 -8.11 10.79
CA CYS A 2 -1.53 -8.21 9.58
C CYS A 2 -0.03 -8.49 9.84
N MET A 3 0.55 -7.97 10.93
CA MET A 3 1.94 -8.28 11.29
C MET A 3 2.13 -9.76 11.65
N ILE A 4 1.23 -10.32 12.47
CA ILE A 4 1.27 -11.74 12.85
C ILE A 4 1.07 -12.62 11.61
N PHE A 5 0.15 -12.27 10.73
CA PHE A 5 -0.06 -12.97 9.47
C PHE A 5 1.22 -13.00 8.62
N SER A 6 1.90 -11.86 8.48
CA SER A 6 3.14 -11.76 7.71
C SER A 6 4.26 -12.61 8.32
N ILE A 7 4.36 -12.66 9.66
CA ILE A 7 5.32 -13.54 10.36
C ILE A 7 5.01 -15.02 10.11
N LEU A 8 3.75 -15.43 10.24
CA LEU A 8 3.33 -16.82 10.03
C LEU A 8 3.56 -17.28 8.58
N MET A 9 3.44 -16.37 7.62
CA MET A 9 3.66 -16.62 6.19
C MET A 9 5.15 -16.48 5.78
N GLY A 10 6.06 -16.18 6.71
CA GLY A 10 7.49 -15.97 6.41
C GLY A 10 7.77 -14.74 5.53
N MET A 11 6.89 -13.74 5.56
CA MET A 11 7.00 -12.52 4.77
C MET A 11 7.89 -11.48 5.45
N GLU A 12 8.56 -10.65 4.64
CA GLU A 12 9.27 -9.47 5.13
C GLU A 12 8.29 -8.39 5.63
N ASN A 13 8.50 -7.89 6.84
CA ASN A 13 7.69 -6.84 7.45
C ASN A 13 8.36 -5.47 7.31
N ASN A 14 7.89 -4.67 6.35
CA ASN A 14 8.33 -3.29 6.18
C ASN A 14 7.44 -2.32 6.96
N ILE A 15 7.91 -1.89 8.13
CA ILE A 15 7.18 -1.01 9.04
C ILE A 15 7.60 0.45 8.81
N VAL A 16 6.65 1.28 8.40
CA VAL A 16 6.87 2.72 8.21
C VAL A 16 6.38 3.48 9.43
N ALA A 17 7.30 4.03 10.23
CA ALA A 17 6.98 4.70 11.50
C ALA A 17 6.02 5.90 11.36
N LYS A 18 6.10 6.64 10.25
CA LYS A 18 5.18 7.75 9.92
C LYS A 18 4.58 7.50 8.53
N PRO A 19 3.35 6.98 8.45
CA PRO A 19 2.70 6.59 7.19
C PRO A 19 2.16 7.81 6.41
N GLN A 20 3.04 8.76 6.12
CA GLN A 20 2.78 9.88 5.21
C GLN A 20 3.07 9.44 3.77
N ALA A 21 2.41 10.05 2.79
CA ALA A 21 2.51 9.66 1.38
C ALA A 21 3.96 9.55 0.88
N GLU A 22 4.81 10.53 1.22
CA GLU A 22 6.21 10.54 0.80
C GLU A 22 7.01 9.33 1.34
N ASN A 23 6.82 8.99 2.62
CA ASN A 23 7.50 7.85 3.24
C ASN A 23 6.98 6.52 2.69
N LEU A 24 5.68 6.43 2.41
CA LEU A 24 5.07 5.24 1.83
C LEU A 24 5.55 5.03 0.40
N ILE A 25 5.60 6.10 -0.42
CA ILE A 25 6.14 6.05 -1.78
C ILE A 25 7.60 5.60 -1.73
N LYS A 26 8.44 6.20 -0.89
CA LYS A 26 9.84 5.77 -0.71
C LYS A 26 9.95 4.28 -0.30
N ALA A 27 9.10 3.83 0.61
CA ALA A 27 9.09 2.43 1.05
C ALA A 27 8.65 1.48 -0.08
N ILE A 28 7.61 1.83 -0.84
CA ILE A 28 7.12 1.03 -1.96
C ILE A 28 8.18 0.96 -3.06
N THR A 29 8.78 2.10 -3.43
CA THR A 29 9.86 2.15 -4.43
C THR A 29 11.07 1.30 -4.02
N LYS A 30 11.45 1.34 -2.73
CA LYS A 30 12.63 0.63 -2.23
C LYS A 30 12.41 -0.87 -2.06
N HIS A 31 11.28 -1.26 -1.47
CA HIS A 31 11.05 -2.63 -1.04
C HIS A 31 10.12 -3.42 -1.97
N ARG A 32 9.44 -2.75 -2.91
CA ARG A 32 8.51 -3.36 -3.88
C ARG A 32 7.59 -4.41 -3.23
N PRO A 33 6.82 -4.01 -2.19
CA PRO A 33 6.03 -4.95 -1.42
C PRO A 33 4.97 -5.63 -2.29
N THR A 34 4.71 -6.90 -2.00
CA THR A 34 3.65 -7.69 -2.66
C THR A 34 2.32 -7.62 -1.93
N PHE A 35 2.34 -7.29 -0.64
CA PHE A 35 1.18 -7.15 0.21
C PHE A 35 1.25 -5.83 0.99
N ALA A 36 0.21 -5.02 0.88
CA ALA A 36 0.14 -3.71 1.52
C ALA A 36 -1.09 -3.59 2.43
N PRO A 37 -0.96 -3.85 3.74
CA PRO A 37 -2.02 -3.58 4.69
C PRO A 37 -2.06 -2.08 5.04
N MET A 38 -3.11 -1.38 4.60
CA MET A 38 -3.24 0.08 4.77
C MET A 38 -4.70 0.52 4.69
N VAL A 39 -5.03 1.61 5.39
CA VAL A 39 -6.40 2.15 5.43
C VAL A 39 -6.72 2.99 4.18
N PRO A 40 -8.00 3.21 3.83
CA PRO A 40 -8.37 3.86 2.56
C PRO A 40 -7.82 5.28 2.40
N THR A 41 -7.64 6.01 3.51
CA THR A 41 -7.05 7.36 3.50
C THR A 41 -5.59 7.36 3.06
N MET A 42 -4.83 6.30 3.35
CA MET A 42 -3.43 6.18 2.91
C MET A 42 -3.35 6.01 1.39
N PHE A 43 -4.24 5.21 0.78
CA PHE A 43 -4.32 5.08 -0.68
C PHE A 43 -4.61 6.41 -1.35
N LYS A 44 -5.65 7.13 -0.86
CA LYS A 44 -5.99 8.48 -1.37
C LYS A 44 -4.79 9.42 -1.33
N ASN A 45 -4.04 9.40 -0.23
CA ASN A 45 -2.88 10.29 -0.05
C ASN A 45 -1.74 9.94 -1.00
N ILE A 46 -1.48 8.64 -1.22
CA ILE A 46 -0.47 8.16 -2.18
C ILE A 46 -0.88 8.53 -3.62
N PHE A 47 -2.12 8.25 -4.02
CA PHE A 47 -2.61 8.49 -5.37
C PHE A 47 -2.63 9.96 -5.80
N ARG A 48 -2.85 10.86 -4.84
CA ARG A 48 -2.82 12.31 -5.06
C ARG A 48 -1.43 12.93 -4.98
N HIS A 49 -0.41 12.15 -4.60
CA HIS A 49 0.94 12.66 -4.42
C HIS A 49 1.63 12.87 -5.77
N PRO A 50 2.35 13.99 -6.01
CA PRO A 50 3.03 14.23 -7.28
C PRO A 50 4.05 13.15 -7.64
N ASP A 51 4.68 12.54 -6.64
CA ASP A 51 5.68 11.48 -6.82
C ASP A 51 5.10 10.06 -6.98
N ILE A 52 3.78 9.89 -7.16
CA ILE A 52 3.18 8.56 -7.30
C ILE A 52 3.80 7.73 -8.42
N ALA A 53 4.26 8.37 -9.51
CA ALA A 53 4.92 7.69 -10.63
C ALA A 53 6.25 7.01 -10.24
N LYS A 54 6.85 7.36 -9.10
CA LYS A 54 8.06 6.71 -8.58
C LYS A 54 7.74 5.42 -7.81
N ALA A 55 6.51 5.26 -7.31
CA ALA A 55 6.09 4.06 -6.61
C ALA A 55 5.73 2.98 -7.62
N ASP A 56 6.36 1.81 -7.49
CA ASP A 56 5.97 0.63 -8.24
C ASP A 56 4.69 0.05 -7.65
N MET A 57 3.54 0.49 -8.15
CA MET A 57 2.24 -0.01 -7.71
C MET A 57 1.96 -1.43 -8.21
N ILE A 58 2.60 -1.85 -9.31
CA ILE A 58 2.41 -3.16 -9.95
C ILE A 58 2.94 -4.28 -9.05
N SER A 59 3.95 -4.01 -8.21
CA SER A 59 4.46 -5.01 -7.27
C SER A 59 3.40 -5.45 -6.26
N ILE A 60 2.46 -4.58 -5.91
CA ILE A 60 1.42 -4.82 -4.90
C ILE A 60 0.32 -5.68 -5.52
N ARG A 61 0.25 -6.94 -5.11
CA ARG A 61 -0.73 -7.92 -5.64
C ARG A 61 -1.98 -8.03 -4.79
N ALA A 62 -1.86 -7.68 -3.52
CA ALA A 62 -2.96 -7.71 -2.58
C ALA A 62 -2.82 -6.58 -1.58
N TYR A 63 -3.95 -6.03 -1.18
CA TYR A 63 -4.02 -5.04 -0.12
C TYR A 63 -5.13 -5.37 0.85
N PHE A 64 -4.98 -4.88 2.07
CA PHE A 64 -5.94 -5.11 3.14
C PHE A 64 -6.25 -3.79 3.83
N SER A 65 -7.54 -3.42 3.87
CA SER A 65 -8.02 -2.26 4.63
C SER A 65 -8.55 -2.70 5.98
N GLY A 66 -7.81 -2.38 7.04
CA GLY A 66 -8.32 -2.49 8.40
C GLY A 66 -9.31 -1.36 8.71
N ARG A 67 -10.30 -1.63 9.56
CA ARG A 67 -11.10 -0.63 10.29
C ARG A 67 -12.14 0.17 9.48
N ALA A 68 -12.12 0.11 8.14
CA ALA A 68 -13.13 0.75 7.29
C ALA A 68 -13.32 0.03 5.95
N PRO A 69 -14.54 0.06 5.37
CA PRO A 69 -14.78 -0.42 4.01
C PRO A 69 -13.95 0.39 3.01
N ILE A 70 -13.50 -0.28 1.95
CA ILE A 70 -12.75 0.35 0.87
C ILE A 70 -13.76 0.98 -0.11
N PRO A 71 -13.70 2.30 -0.35
CA PRO A 71 -14.54 2.94 -1.36
C PRO A 71 -14.22 2.40 -2.76
N VAL A 72 -15.25 2.24 -3.60
CA VAL A 72 -15.12 1.68 -4.96
C VAL A 72 -14.15 2.50 -5.81
N GLU A 73 -14.05 3.80 -5.59
CA GLU A 73 -13.12 4.68 -6.30
C GLU A 73 -11.66 4.28 -6.06
N ILE A 74 -11.32 3.82 -4.85
CA ILE A 74 -9.97 3.38 -4.51
C ILE A 74 -9.65 2.05 -5.18
N ILE A 75 -10.63 1.15 -5.26
CA ILE A 75 -10.48 -0.13 -5.95
C ILE A 75 -10.21 0.13 -7.43
N LYS A 76 -11.04 0.95 -8.08
CA LYS A 76 -10.88 1.29 -9.50
C LYS A 76 -9.56 2.00 -9.79
N GLU A 77 -9.14 2.92 -8.93
CA GLU A 77 -7.88 3.62 -9.12
C GLU A 77 -6.66 2.72 -8.88
N PHE A 78 -6.76 1.77 -7.96
CA PHE A 78 -5.75 0.73 -7.78
C PHE A 78 -5.67 -0.18 -9.02
N GLU A 79 -6.80 -0.72 -9.47
CA GLU A 79 -6.89 -1.56 -10.68
C GLU A 79 -6.34 -0.86 -11.92
N ALA A 80 -6.63 0.43 -12.11
CA ALA A 80 -6.11 1.21 -13.23
C ALA A 80 -4.57 1.41 -13.21
N ARG A 81 -3.93 1.20 -12.05
CA ARG A 81 -2.47 1.39 -11.87
C ARG A 81 -1.71 0.07 -11.76
N THR A 82 -2.39 -1.02 -11.42
CA THR A 82 -1.80 -2.37 -11.31
C THR A 82 -2.19 -3.31 -12.44
N GLY A 83 -3.20 -2.96 -13.23
CA GLY A 83 -3.69 -3.70 -14.40
C GLY A 83 -2.81 -3.53 -15.63
#